data_AF-A0A254NS11-F1
#
_entry.id   AF-A0A254NS11-F1
#
_cell.length_a   1.000
_cell.length_b   1.000
_cell.length_c   1.000
_cell.angle_alpha   90.00
_cell.angle_beta   90.00
_cell.angle_gamma   90.00
#
_symmetry.space_group_name_H-M   'P 1'
#
loop_
_entity.id
_entity.type
_entity.pdbx_description
1 polymer ?
#
loop_
_entity_poly.entity_id
_entity_poly.type
_entity_poly.pdbx_seq_one_letter_code
_entity_poly.pdbx_strand_id
1 'polypeptide(L)'
;MDAESVCRIRLFYSENKRVYMTIRIRIPKEMETEMYYIQVKKYSPLTKGQTTKKKIRTWTSIHDIGNFYHGSKLTQEEYLHIEDKYVTAVNLYLDFKGIDSLEIRVPDKIDEELFAKSVQKYPKCYGEDLAEFYYSLSDHAFIQRNFIEYAIRLSLREDIYSQMRRDHLFFVECNYDLYMDIGSDQKDETIIKEIENLGLYVNVIDYEYPNNFWTRSE
;
A
#
# COMPACT_ATOMS: atom_id res chain seq x y z
N MET A 1 -23.04 -3.32 22.79
CA MET A 1 -24.23 -3.79 22.04
C MET A 1 -23.67 -4.61 20.88
N ASP A 2 -23.72 -5.93 21.03
CA ASP A 2 -23.13 -6.89 20.08
C ASP A 2 -24.07 -7.04 18.87
N ALA A 3 -23.51 -7.17 17.66
CA ALA A 3 -24.30 -7.45 16.46
C ALA A 3 -24.45 -8.98 16.29
N GLU A 4 -25.68 -9.49 16.34
CA GLU A 4 -25.96 -10.89 15.99
C GLU A 4 -26.17 -11.02 14.47
N SER A 5 -25.35 -11.82 13.81
CA SER A 5 -25.59 -12.23 12.42
C SER A 5 -26.30 -13.58 12.39
N VAL A 6 -27.43 -13.66 11.69
CA VAL A 6 -28.21 -14.90 11.58
C VAL A 6 -28.09 -15.46 10.17
N CYS A 7 -27.41 -16.61 10.04
CA CYS A 7 -27.34 -17.35 8.78
C CYS A 7 -28.40 -18.46 8.78
N ARG A 8 -29.20 -18.55 7.71
CA ARG A 8 -30.18 -19.63 7.52
C ARG A 8 -29.70 -20.56 6.42
N ILE A 9 -29.31 -21.77 6.81
CA ILE A 9 -28.90 -22.81 5.86
C ILE A 9 -30.11 -23.69 5.54
N ARG A 10 -30.32 -23.95 4.25
CA ARG A 10 -31.41 -24.80 3.76
C ARG A 10 -30.89 -26.22 3.54
N LEU A 11 -31.44 -27.19 4.28
CA LEU A 11 -31.12 -28.61 4.09
C LEU A 11 -32.26 -29.29 3.33
N PHE A 12 -31.92 -30.13 2.36
CA PHE A 12 -32.89 -30.92 1.59
C PHE A 12 -32.79 -32.38 2.01
N TYR A 13 -33.93 -33.00 2.33
CA TYR A 13 -34.08 -34.45 2.40
C TYR A 13 -35.09 -34.90 1.33
N SER A 14 -34.85 -36.07 0.74
CA SER A 14 -35.83 -36.70 -0.16
C SER A 14 -37.12 -36.96 0.62
N GLU A 15 -38.26 -36.65 0.01
CA GLU A 15 -39.61 -36.59 0.59
C GLU A 15 -40.04 -35.22 1.15
N ASN A 16 -40.08 -34.21 0.26
CA ASN A 16 -41.00 -33.06 0.23
C ASN A 16 -41.31 -32.24 1.51
N LYS A 17 -40.54 -32.39 2.60
CA LYS A 17 -40.65 -31.54 3.79
C LYS A 17 -39.44 -30.61 3.87
N ARG A 18 -39.69 -29.30 3.75
CA ARG A 18 -38.65 -28.26 3.93
C ARG A 18 -38.41 -28.06 5.42
N VAL A 19 -37.22 -28.41 5.90
CA VAL A 19 -36.78 -28.11 7.26
C VAL A 19 -35.78 -26.95 7.20
N TYR A 20 -36.00 -25.93 8.03
CA TYR A 20 -35.08 -24.80 8.15
C TYR A 20 -34.28 -24.97 9.44
N MET A 21 -32.95 -24.97 9.34
CA MET A 21 -32.06 -24.84 10.48
C MET A 21 -31.61 -23.38 10.55
N THR A 22 -31.88 -22.72 11.67
CA THR A 22 -31.36 -21.37 11.93
C THR A 22 -30.15 -21.51 12.82
N ILE A 23 -28.97 -21.19 12.30
CA ILE A 23 -27.75 -21.14 13.11
C ILE A 23 -27.54 -19.69 13.51
N ARG A 24 -27.57 -19.44 14.82
CA ARG A 24 -27.17 -18.15 15.40
C ARG A 24 -25.71 -18.25 15.76
N ILE A 25 -24.85 -17.59 14.99
CA ILE A 25 -23.44 -17.50 15.30
C ILE A 25 -23.25 -16.19 16.05
N ARG A 26 -22.83 -16.28 17.32
CA ARG A 26 -22.39 -15.11 18.06
C ARG A 26 -20.96 -14.82 17.62
N ILE A 27 -20.79 -13.85 16.73
CA ILE A 27 -19.48 -13.36 16.35
C ILE A 27 -19.01 -12.49 17.51
N PRO A 28 -17.92 -12.84 18.23
CA PRO A 28 -17.39 -12.00 19.28
C PRO A 28 -17.05 -10.62 18.70
N LYS A 29 -17.33 -9.56 19.45
CA LYS A 29 -16.93 -8.18 19.09
C LYS A 29 -15.39 -8.01 19.03
N GLU A 30 -14.64 -9.04 19.43
CA GLU A 30 -13.17 -9.12 19.47
C GLU A 30 -12.56 -9.69 18.18
N MET A 31 -13.27 -9.59 17.04
CA MET A 31 -12.70 -9.87 15.71
C MET A 31 -12.47 -8.60 14.88
N GLU A 32 -12.38 -7.42 15.50
CA GLU A 32 -11.55 -6.36 14.93
C GLU A 32 -10.10 -6.82 15.09
N THR A 33 -9.59 -7.54 14.09
CA THR A 33 -8.15 -7.83 14.00
C THR A 33 -7.43 -6.50 13.95
N GLU A 34 -6.81 -6.10 15.07
CA GLU A 34 -5.93 -4.95 15.14
C GLU A 34 -4.82 -5.15 14.10
N MET A 35 -4.76 -4.22 13.14
CA MET A 35 -3.72 -4.21 12.14
C MET A 35 -2.53 -3.43 12.70
N TYR A 36 -1.36 -4.06 12.66
CA TYR A 36 -0.09 -3.42 13.00
C TYR A 36 0.37 -2.59 11.81
N TYR A 37 0.57 -1.29 12.02
CA TYR A 37 1.01 -0.39 10.97
C TYR A 37 2.46 0.02 11.18
N ILE A 38 3.20 0.05 10.07
CA ILE A 38 4.52 0.63 9.99
C ILE A 38 4.55 1.68 8.89
N GLN A 39 5.34 2.73 9.10
CA GLN A 39 5.67 3.72 8.09
C GLN A 39 7.11 3.48 7.62
N VAL A 40 7.23 3.13 6.35
CA VAL A 40 8.46 2.96 5.60
C VAL A 40 8.81 4.28 4.89
N LYS A 41 10.06 4.72 5.04
CA LYS A 41 10.53 5.97 4.43
C LYS A 41 12.02 6.00 4.13
N LYS A 42 12.41 6.82 3.16
CA LYS A 42 13.80 7.11 2.80
C LYS A 42 14.55 7.90 3.87
N TYR A 43 13.83 8.64 4.72
CA TYR A 43 14.42 9.58 5.67
C TYR A 43 14.71 8.94 7.02
N SER A 44 15.95 9.06 7.48
CA SER A 44 16.37 8.67 8.84
C SER A 44 15.44 9.23 9.90
N PRO A 45 15.12 8.53 10.99
CA PRO A 45 14.30 9.08 12.07
C PRO A 45 14.99 10.28 12.75
N LEU A 46 14.22 11.07 13.50
CA LEU A 46 14.81 12.06 14.41
C LEU A 46 15.67 11.32 15.45
N THR A 47 16.90 11.79 15.68
CA THR A 47 17.66 11.28 16.83
C THR A 47 16.93 11.63 18.13
N LYS A 48 16.96 10.71 19.10
CA LYS A 48 16.27 10.85 20.39
C LYS A 48 16.61 12.19 21.06
N GLY A 49 15.59 13.01 21.33
CA GLY A 49 15.73 14.35 21.93
C GLY A 49 15.81 15.51 20.94
N GLN A 50 15.88 15.26 19.62
CA GLN A 50 15.68 16.31 18.62
C GLN A 50 14.19 16.54 18.35
N THR A 51 13.74 17.77 18.55
CA THR A 51 12.37 18.21 18.22
C THR A 51 12.22 18.60 16.75
N THR A 52 13.34 18.89 16.07
CA THR A 52 13.36 19.29 14.66
C THR A 52 14.55 18.65 13.95
N LYS A 53 14.33 18.19 12.72
CA LYS A 53 15.42 17.78 11.83
C LYS A 53 16.04 19.04 11.24
N LYS A 54 17.37 19.09 11.16
CA LYS A 54 18.02 20.02 10.23
C LYS A 54 17.44 19.72 8.84
N LYS A 55 16.82 20.72 8.19
CA LYS A 55 16.20 20.54 6.87
C LYS A 55 17.31 20.25 5.85
N ILE A 56 17.63 18.98 5.69
CA ILE A 56 18.55 18.52 4.65
C ILE A 56 17.75 18.62 3.35
N ARG A 57 18.18 19.50 2.45
CA ARG A 57 17.56 19.63 1.13
C ARG A 57 17.82 18.34 0.37
N THR A 58 16.78 17.54 0.18
CA THR A 58 16.79 16.30 -0.60
C THR A 58 15.58 16.32 -1.54
N TRP A 59 15.59 15.43 -2.51
CA TRP A 59 14.48 15.24 -3.43
C TRP A 59 13.37 14.43 -2.77
N THR A 60 12.13 14.67 -3.17
CA THR A 60 10.95 14.01 -2.61
C THR A 60 9.98 13.51 -3.67
N SER A 61 10.13 13.93 -4.94
CA SER A 61 9.23 13.55 -6.04
C SER A 61 10.02 13.21 -7.32
N ILE A 62 9.38 12.51 -8.26
CA ILE A 62 9.94 12.25 -9.60
C ILE A 62 10.28 13.57 -10.33
N HIS A 63 9.56 14.64 -10.01
CA HIS A 63 9.76 15.98 -10.55
C HIS A 63 11.11 16.61 -10.19
N ASP A 64 11.80 16.06 -9.19
CA ASP A 64 13.13 16.50 -8.79
C ASP A 64 14.26 15.92 -9.65
N ILE A 65 13.95 14.97 -10.54
CA ILE A 65 14.95 14.38 -11.42
C ILE A 65 15.58 15.49 -12.28
N GLY A 66 16.90 15.56 -12.22
CA GLY A 66 17.71 16.58 -12.85
C GLY A 66 18.08 17.77 -11.97
N ASN A 67 17.50 17.90 -10.77
CA ASN A 67 17.94 18.87 -9.76
C ASN A 67 19.23 18.38 -9.07
N PHE A 68 19.98 19.33 -8.50
CA PHE A 68 21.21 19.03 -7.76
C PHE A 68 20.95 18.96 -6.26
N TYR A 69 21.43 17.87 -5.65
CA TYR A 69 21.42 17.63 -4.21
C TYR A 69 22.82 17.21 -3.78
N HIS A 70 23.37 17.89 -2.77
CA HIS A 70 24.70 17.56 -2.22
C HIS A 70 25.84 17.46 -3.25
N GLY A 71 25.78 18.27 -4.31
CA GLY A 71 26.81 18.31 -5.36
C GLY A 71 26.61 17.32 -6.50
N SER A 72 25.60 16.44 -6.42
CA SER A 72 25.26 15.46 -7.46
C SER A 72 23.89 15.75 -8.05
N LYS A 73 23.72 15.46 -9.35
CA LYS A 73 22.45 15.60 -10.05
C LYS A 73 21.64 14.32 -9.87
N LEU A 74 20.39 14.43 -9.42
CA LEU A 74 19.50 13.28 -9.32
C LEU A 74 19.21 12.70 -10.71
N THR A 75 19.50 11.42 -10.90
CA THR A 75 19.21 10.70 -12.15
C THR A 75 17.95 9.85 -12.06
N GLN A 76 17.44 9.38 -13.21
CA GLN A 76 16.30 8.45 -13.25
C GLN A 76 16.66 7.10 -12.62
N GLU A 77 17.89 6.63 -12.79
CA GLU A 77 18.39 5.38 -12.19
C GLU A 77 18.45 5.48 -10.67
N GLU A 78 18.93 6.59 -10.13
CA GLU A 78 18.96 6.81 -8.68
C GLU A 78 17.56 6.85 -8.08
N TYR A 79 16.61 7.48 -8.78
CA TYR A 79 15.21 7.52 -8.37
C TYR A 79 14.57 6.12 -8.39
N LEU A 80 14.73 5.39 -9.51
CA LEU A 80 14.26 4.02 -9.67
C LEU A 80 14.85 3.09 -8.62
N HIS A 81 16.14 3.21 -8.31
CA HIS A 81 16.78 2.39 -7.29
C HIS A 81 16.16 2.57 -5.90
N ILE A 82 15.61 3.76 -5.60
CA ILE A 82 14.86 3.96 -4.36
C ILE A 82 13.47 3.33 -4.47
N GLU A 83 12.74 3.52 -5.57
CA GLU A 83 11.45 2.83 -5.77
C GLU A 83 11.56 1.31 -5.64
N ASP A 84 12.62 0.72 -6.18
CA ASP A 84 12.90 -0.72 -6.09
C ASP A 84 12.92 -1.19 -4.64
N LYS A 85 13.43 -0.38 -3.71
CA LYS A 85 13.44 -0.70 -2.28
C LYS A 85 12.04 -0.69 -1.68
N TYR A 86 11.19 0.26 -2.06
CA TYR A 86 9.80 0.31 -1.60
C TYR A 86 8.99 -0.86 -2.16
N VAL A 87 9.15 -1.17 -3.45
CA VAL A 87 8.55 -2.35 -4.08
C VAL A 87 9.01 -3.63 -3.37
N THR A 88 10.31 -3.74 -3.08
CA THR A 88 10.86 -4.89 -2.34
C THR A 88 10.25 -4.98 -0.94
N ALA A 89 10.13 -3.86 -0.22
CA ALA A 89 9.52 -3.83 1.12
C ALA A 89 8.08 -4.36 1.14
N VAL A 90 7.27 -3.99 0.14
CA VAL A 90 5.91 -4.54 -0.04
C VAL A 90 5.97 -6.03 -0.34
N ASN A 91 6.84 -6.45 -1.27
CA ASN A 91 6.98 -7.85 -1.65
C ASN A 91 7.38 -8.76 -0.47
N LEU A 92 8.24 -8.30 0.44
CA LEU A 92 8.61 -9.06 1.64
C LEU A 92 7.38 -9.45 2.48
N TYR A 93 6.44 -8.52 2.66
CA TYR A 93 5.19 -8.82 3.36
C TYR A 93 4.26 -9.71 2.55
N LEU A 94 4.13 -9.48 1.24
CA LEU A 94 3.29 -10.32 0.39
C LEU A 94 3.77 -11.77 0.37
N ASP A 95 5.09 -11.99 0.30
CA ASP A 95 5.70 -13.31 0.37
C ASP A 95 5.48 -13.97 1.73
N PHE A 96 5.73 -13.23 2.81
CA PHE A 96 5.49 -13.72 4.17
C PHE A 96 4.04 -14.16 4.40
N LYS A 97 3.08 -13.47 3.78
CA LYS A 97 1.65 -13.76 3.91
C LYS A 97 1.10 -14.72 2.86
N GLY A 98 1.87 -15.04 1.82
CA GLY A 98 1.38 -15.80 0.67
C GLY A 98 0.23 -15.09 -0.07
N ILE A 99 0.35 -13.76 -0.24
CA ILE A 99 -0.68 -12.93 -0.91
C ILE A 99 -0.25 -12.67 -2.35
N ASP A 100 -1.05 -13.17 -3.30
CA ASP A 100 -0.77 -13.04 -4.74
C ASP A 100 -1.63 -12.00 -5.47
N SER A 101 -2.54 -11.33 -4.76
CA SER A 101 -3.34 -10.24 -5.33
C SER A 101 -3.80 -9.28 -4.24
N LEU A 102 -4.12 -8.04 -4.62
CA LEU A 102 -4.69 -7.02 -3.75
C LEU A 102 -5.92 -6.38 -4.41
N GLU A 103 -6.90 -5.99 -3.62
CA GLU A 103 -7.93 -5.05 -4.03
C GLU A 103 -7.32 -3.64 -3.99
N ILE A 104 -7.47 -2.85 -5.04
CA ILE A 104 -6.98 -1.46 -5.10
C ILE A 104 -8.14 -0.47 -5.12
N ARG A 105 -8.07 0.57 -4.28
CA ARG A 105 -8.83 1.81 -4.45
C ARG A 105 -7.98 2.84 -5.15
N VAL A 106 -8.57 3.55 -6.10
CA VAL A 106 -7.93 4.65 -6.84
C VAL A 106 -8.88 5.85 -6.86
N PRO A 107 -8.99 6.60 -5.75
CA PRO A 107 -9.91 7.74 -5.68
C PRO A 107 -9.55 8.87 -6.64
N ASP A 108 -8.27 9.00 -7.01
CA ASP A 108 -7.80 10.06 -7.89
C ASP A 108 -6.63 9.58 -8.77
N LYS A 109 -6.54 10.15 -9.97
CA LYS A 109 -5.47 9.95 -10.96
C LYS A 109 -5.13 11.30 -11.56
N ILE A 110 -3.87 11.53 -11.90
CA ILE A 110 -3.51 12.74 -12.64
C ILE A 110 -4.19 12.75 -14.02
N ASP A 111 -4.31 13.91 -14.62
CA ASP A 111 -4.84 14.02 -15.98
C ASP A 111 -3.98 13.23 -16.99
N GLU A 112 -4.61 12.58 -17.97
CA GLU A 112 -3.92 11.75 -18.96
C GLU A 112 -2.88 12.52 -19.80
N GLU A 113 -3.12 13.81 -20.07
CA GLU A 113 -2.17 14.67 -20.77
C GLU A 113 -0.92 14.93 -19.90
N LEU A 114 -1.13 15.13 -18.59
CA LEU A 114 -0.03 15.29 -17.63
C LEU A 114 0.76 13.99 -17.48
N PHE A 115 0.08 12.85 -17.39
CA PHE A 115 0.72 11.54 -17.36
C PHE A 115 1.57 11.30 -18.62
N ALA A 116 1.00 11.55 -19.81
CA ALA A 116 1.74 11.40 -21.07
C ALA A 116 2.99 12.30 -21.13
N LYS A 117 2.93 13.53 -20.58
CA LYS A 117 4.10 14.40 -20.44
C LYS A 117 5.15 13.80 -19.49
N SER A 118 4.74 13.21 -18.37
CA SER A 118 5.65 12.51 -17.45
C SER A 118 6.34 11.32 -18.12
N VAL A 119 5.60 10.50 -18.86
CA VAL A 119 6.13 9.37 -19.65
C VAL A 119 7.21 9.84 -20.63
N GLN A 120 6.94 10.91 -21.38
CA GLN A 120 7.91 11.47 -22.32
C GLN A 120 9.14 12.07 -21.62
N LYS A 121 8.94 12.71 -20.46
CA LYS A 121 10.01 13.39 -19.72
C LYS A 121 10.93 12.41 -19.00
N TYR A 122 10.40 11.28 -18.52
CA TYR A 122 11.13 10.30 -17.71
C TYR A 122 11.04 8.88 -18.31
N PRO A 123 11.55 8.66 -19.54
CA PRO A 123 11.33 7.41 -20.28
C PRO A 123 11.95 6.16 -19.62
N LYS A 124 12.91 6.30 -18.71
CA LYS A 124 13.44 5.15 -17.95
C LYS A 124 12.52 4.78 -16.78
N CYS A 125 11.79 5.76 -16.25
CA CYS A 125 10.84 5.52 -15.18
C CYS A 125 9.55 4.87 -15.70
N TYR A 126 9.14 5.20 -16.93
CA TYR A 126 7.89 4.72 -17.53
C TYR A 126 8.15 3.75 -18.70
N GLY A 127 8.12 2.45 -18.40
CA GLY A 127 8.06 1.41 -19.42
C GLY A 127 6.66 1.30 -20.05
N GLU A 128 6.58 0.67 -21.22
CA GLU A 128 5.32 0.50 -21.97
C GLU A 128 4.25 -0.22 -21.12
N ASP A 129 4.62 -1.32 -20.44
CA ASP A 129 3.70 -2.09 -19.58
C ASP A 129 3.15 -1.27 -18.41
N LEU A 130 3.97 -0.38 -17.82
CA LEU A 130 3.54 0.50 -16.73
C LEU A 130 2.52 1.54 -17.22
N ALA A 131 2.75 2.08 -18.42
CA ALA A 131 1.83 3.04 -19.04
C ALA A 131 0.50 2.36 -19.43
N GLU A 132 0.54 1.16 -19.99
CA GLU A 132 -0.67 0.38 -20.28
C GLU A 132 -1.44 0.03 -19.00
N PHE A 133 -0.73 -0.34 -17.94
CA PHE A 133 -1.34 -0.56 -16.62
C PHE A 133 -2.04 0.70 -16.10
N TYR A 134 -1.41 1.88 -16.22
CA TYR A 134 -2.04 3.14 -15.84
C TYR A 134 -3.39 3.37 -16.54
N TYR A 135 -3.46 3.17 -17.85
CA TYR A 135 -4.69 3.40 -18.62
C TYR A 135 -5.77 2.34 -18.36
N SER A 136 -5.39 1.11 -18.03
CA SER A 136 -6.33 0.02 -17.73
C SER A 136 -6.82 -0.01 -16.28
N LEU A 137 -6.15 0.74 -15.38
CA LEU A 137 -6.46 0.74 -13.95
C LEU A 137 -7.83 1.36 -13.66
N SER A 138 -8.64 0.62 -12.91
CA SER A 138 -9.97 1.03 -12.44
C SER A 138 -10.07 0.93 -10.91
N ASP A 139 -10.91 1.78 -10.31
CA ASP A 139 -11.22 1.72 -8.87
C ASP A 139 -11.86 0.36 -8.53
N HIS A 140 -11.56 -0.17 -7.35
CA HIS A 140 -11.99 -1.49 -6.86
C HIS A 140 -11.50 -2.71 -7.67
N ALA A 141 -10.48 -2.55 -8.52
CA ALA A 141 -9.91 -3.69 -9.24
C ALA A 141 -9.18 -4.67 -8.30
N PHE A 142 -9.14 -5.94 -8.66
CA PHE A 142 -8.19 -6.90 -8.08
C PHE A 142 -6.97 -7.00 -8.99
N ILE A 143 -5.82 -6.56 -8.49
CA ILE A 143 -4.55 -6.61 -9.22
C ILE A 143 -3.71 -7.79 -8.75
N GLN A 144 -3.11 -8.51 -9.69
CA GLN A 144 -2.25 -9.67 -9.42
C GLN A 144 -0.83 -9.22 -9.03
N ARG A 145 -0.06 -10.14 -8.43
CA ARG A 145 1.28 -9.89 -7.89
C ARG A 145 2.21 -9.12 -8.82
N ASN A 146 2.22 -9.46 -10.10
CA ASN A 146 3.03 -8.81 -11.13
C ASN A 146 2.64 -7.35 -11.39
N PHE A 147 1.41 -6.95 -11.09
CA PHE A 147 0.90 -5.58 -11.27
C PHE A 147 0.95 -4.74 -9.99
N ILE A 148 1.20 -5.35 -8.82
CA ILE A 148 1.32 -4.61 -7.56
C ILE A 148 2.52 -3.66 -7.61
N GLU A 149 3.64 -4.09 -8.19
CA GLU A 149 4.81 -3.22 -8.42
C GLU A 149 4.42 -1.95 -9.19
N TYR A 150 3.60 -2.09 -10.24
CA TYR A 150 3.18 -0.96 -11.05
C TYR A 150 2.31 0.02 -10.27
N ALA A 151 1.36 -0.48 -9.49
CA ALA A 151 0.53 0.36 -8.62
C ALA A 151 1.38 1.11 -7.57
N ILE A 152 2.37 0.46 -6.97
CA ILE A 152 3.29 1.09 -6.01
C ILE A 152 4.10 2.20 -6.69
N ARG A 153 4.69 1.94 -7.86
CA ARG A 153 5.47 2.95 -8.59
C ARG A 153 4.63 4.15 -9.01
N LEU A 154 3.44 3.92 -9.57
CA LEU A 154 2.52 5.01 -9.94
C LEU A 154 2.12 5.84 -8.70
N SER A 155 1.92 5.20 -7.56
CA SER A 155 1.56 5.92 -6.32
C SER A 155 2.73 6.73 -5.75
N LEU A 156 3.96 6.20 -5.76
CA LEU A 156 5.17 6.90 -5.32
C LEU A 156 5.51 8.14 -6.18
N ARG A 157 5.05 8.13 -7.43
CA ARG A 157 5.23 9.23 -8.39
C ARG A 157 4.08 10.24 -8.38
N GLU A 158 3.07 9.98 -7.54
CA GLU A 158 1.86 10.79 -7.44
C GLU A 158 1.04 10.77 -8.75
N ASP A 159 1.23 9.76 -9.62
CA ASP A 159 0.43 9.57 -10.84
C ASP A 159 -0.98 9.08 -10.49
N ILE A 160 -1.09 8.32 -9.40
CA ILE A 160 -2.36 7.86 -8.81
C ILE A 160 -2.33 8.09 -7.30
N TYR A 161 -3.49 8.39 -6.73
CA TYR A 161 -3.70 8.25 -5.30
C TYR A 161 -4.36 6.90 -5.05
N SER A 162 -3.71 6.00 -4.31
CA SER A 162 -4.22 4.64 -4.14
C SER A 162 -3.98 4.03 -2.77
N GLN A 163 -4.89 3.14 -2.39
CA GLN A 163 -4.74 2.22 -1.26
C GLN A 163 -4.99 0.80 -1.74
N MET A 164 -4.13 -0.13 -1.34
CA MET A 164 -4.27 -1.54 -1.69
C MET A 164 -4.43 -2.38 -0.43
N ARG A 165 -5.27 -3.41 -0.49
CA ARG A 165 -5.48 -4.31 0.65
C ARG A 165 -5.72 -5.76 0.27
N ARG A 166 -5.57 -6.62 1.26
CA ARG A 166 -6.15 -7.96 1.29
C ARG A 166 -6.90 -8.11 2.61
N ASP A 167 -8.21 -7.87 2.57
CA ASP A 167 -9.10 -7.93 3.74
C ASP A 167 -8.45 -7.28 4.98
N HIS A 168 -8.28 -8.04 6.06
CA HIS A 168 -7.60 -7.63 7.28
C HIS A 168 -6.12 -8.07 7.35
N LEU A 169 -5.63 -8.81 6.36
CA LEU A 169 -4.29 -9.43 6.39
C LEU A 169 -3.17 -8.45 6.02
N PHE A 170 -3.46 -7.57 5.07
CA PHE A 170 -2.46 -6.66 4.51
C PHE A 170 -3.10 -5.37 4.00
N PHE A 171 -2.37 -4.28 4.15
CA PHE A 171 -2.70 -2.95 3.64
C PHE A 171 -1.42 -2.25 3.20
N VAL A 172 -1.50 -1.45 2.14
CA VAL A 172 -0.43 -0.52 1.77
C VAL A 172 -1.00 0.76 1.16
N GLU A 173 -0.43 1.89 1.57
CA GLU A 173 -0.69 3.22 1.01
C GLU A 173 0.65 3.92 0.76
N CYS A 174 0.80 4.52 -0.41
CA CYS A 174 1.92 5.43 -0.67
C CYS A 174 1.42 6.86 -0.48
N ASN A 175 2.00 7.55 0.49
CA ASN A 175 1.79 8.96 0.76
C ASN A 175 2.81 9.81 -0.01
N TYR A 176 2.58 11.12 -0.02
CA TYR A 176 3.51 12.11 -0.56
C TYR A 176 4.92 11.99 0.03
N ASP A 177 5.90 12.55 -0.69
CA ASP A 177 7.29 12.63 -0.28
C ASP A 177 7.96 11.27 0.01
N LEU A 178 7.54 10.18 -0.64
CA LEU A 178 8.06 8.82 -0.43
C LEU A 178 7.83 8.31 1.01
N TYR A 179 6.68 8.63 1.60
CA TYR A 179 6.21 7.93 2.79
C TYR A 179 5.32 6.78 2.35
N MET A 180 5.52 5.58 2.89
CA MET A 180 4.67 4.43 2.59
C MET A 180 4.24 3.82 3.90
N ASP A 181 2.95 3.62 4.07
CA ASP A 181 2.42 2.94 5.24
C ASP A 181 2.02 1.51 4.85
N ILE A 182 2.49 0.54 5.62
CA ILE A 182 2.17 -0.88 5.46
C ILE A 182 1.46 -1.34 6.72
N GLY A 183 0.28 -1.93 6.54
CA GLY A 183 -0.49 -2.57 7.59
C GLY A 183 -0.47 -4.08 7.44
N SER A 184 -0.38 -4.80 8.56
CA SER A 184 -0.54 -6.26 8.60
C SER A 184 -1.20 -6.74 9.89
N ASP A 185 -1.98 -7.82 9.83
CA ASP A 185 -2.54 -8.50 11.01
C ASP A 185 -1.49 -9.17 11.90
N GLN A 186 -0.22 -9.20 11.49
CA GLN A 186 0.87 -9.71 12.32
C GLN A 186 2.08 -8.79 12.25
N LYS A 187 2.62 -8.44 13.42
CA LYS A 187 3.92 -7.78 13.52
C LYS A 187 5.02 -8.81 13.27
N ASP A 188 5.91 -8.53 12.33
CA ASP A 188 7.12 -9.33 12.09
C ASP A 188 8.37 -8.45 12.16
N GLU A 189 9.18 -8.65 13.20
CA GLU A 189 10.42 -7.90 13.41
C GLU A 189 11.55 -8.31 12.45
N THR A 190 11.47 -9.49 11.85
CA THR A 190 12.42 -9.95 10.83
C THR A 190 12.21 -9.16 9.55
N ILE A 191 10.96 -9.03 9.08
CA ILE A 191 10.64 -8.23 7.89
C ILE A 191 11.02 -6.77 8.09
N ILE A 192 10.73 -6.21 9.27
CA ILE A 192 11.14 -4.82 9.58
C ILE A 192 12.66 -4.66 9.44
N LYS A 193 13.44 -5.59 9.98
CA LYS A 193 14.92 -5.57 9.83
C LYS A 193 15.36 -5.74 8.38
N GLU A 194 14.68 -6.59 7.60
CA GLU A 194 14.98 -6.74 6.18
C GLU A 194 14.71 -5.45 5.39
N ILE A 195 13.61 -4.75 5.68
CA ILE A 195 13.33 -3.42 5.11
C ILE A 195 14.42 -2.42 5.50
N GLU A 196 14.86 -2.43 6.75
CA GLU A 196 15.97 -1.59 7.21
C GLU A 196 17.29 -1.92 6.48
N ASN A 197 17.54 -3.20 6.21
CA ASN A 197 18.72 -3.66 5.46
C ASN A 197 18.70 -3.21 3.99
N LEU A 198 17.54 -2.90 3.41
CA LEU A 198 17.44 -2.24 2.10
C LEU A 198 17.94 -0.78 2.14
N GLY A 199 18.15 -0.22 3.34
CA GLY A 199 18.50 1.18 3.56
C GLY A 199 17.29 2.11 3.63
N LEU A 200 16.10 1.56 3.91
CA LEU A 200 14.91 2.31 4.29
C LEU A 200 14.83 2.42 5.82
N TYR A 201 13.98 3.32 6.31
CA TYR A 201 13.73 3.49 7.74
C TYR A 201 12.28 3.14 8.04
N VAL A 202 12.07 2.48 9.19
CA VAL A 202 10.76 2.03 9.61
C VAL A 202 10.39 2.71 10.94
N ASN A 203 9.18 3.26 10.99
CA ASN A 203 8.56 3.71 12.23
C ASN A 203 7.31 2.86 12.50
N VAL A 204 7.17 2.31 13.70
CA VAL A 204 5.90 1.70 14.12
C VAL A 204 4.88 2.80 14.39
N ILE A 205 3.67 2.65 13.87
CA ILE A 205 2.54 3.55 14.12
C ILE A 205 1.77 2.99 15.31
N ASP A 206 1.68 3.78 16.38
CA ASP A 206 1.04 3.43 17.66
C ASP A 206 -0.29 4.16 17.89
N TYR A 207 -0.84 4.78 16.83
CA TYR A 207 -2.11 5.50 16.82
C TYR A 207 -3.04 4.99 15.72
N GLU A 208 -4.33 5.34 15.79
CA GLU A 208 -5.32 4.95 14.77
C GLU A 208 -4.92 5.45 13.38
N TYR A 209 -4.93 4.55 12.39
CA TYR A 209 -4.52 4.88 11.04
C TYR A 209 -5.46 5.93 10.41
N PRO A 210 -5.00 7.17 10.16
CA PRO A 210 -5.90 8.32 10.05
C PRO A 210 -6.70 8.43 8.74
N ASN A 211 -6.46 7.60 7.72
CA ASN A 211 -7.10 7.73 6.41
C ASN A 211 -7.44 6.39 5.74
N ASN A 212 -7.84 5.36 6.48
CA ASN A 212 -8.22 4.09 5.85
C ASN A 212 -9.55 4.23 5.06
N PHE A 213 -9.50 4.19 3.71
CA PHE A 213 -10.71 4.26 2.86
C PHE A 213 -11.64 3.09 3.03
N TRP A 214 -11.16 2.02 3.66
CA TRP A 214 -11.91 0.79 3.83
C TRP A 214 -12.70 0.74 5.14
N THR A 215 -12.43 1.65 6.08
CA THR A 215 -13.17 1.75 7.34
C THR A 215 -14.20 2.88 7.33
N ARG A 216 -14.13 3.80 6.36
CA ARG A 216 -15.20 4.78 6.11
C ARG A 216 -16.31 4.08 5.33
N SER A 217 -17.31 3.58 6.06
CA SER A 217 -18.59 3.19 5.48
C SER A 217 -19.19 4.38 4.74
N GLU A 218 -19.36 4.27 3.43
CA GLU A 218 -20.32 5.09 2.67
C GLU A 218 -21.76 4.81 3.14
#